data_AF-A0AAJ3QZ02-F1
#
_entry.id   AF-A0AAJ3QZ02-F1
#
_cell.length_a   1.000
_cell.length_b   1.000
_cell.length_c   1.000
_cell.angle_alpha   90.00
_cell.angle_beta   90.00
_cell.angle_gamma   90.00
#
_symmetry.space_group_name_H-M   'P 1'
#
loop_
_entity.id
_entity.type
_entity.pdbx_description
1 polymer ?
#
loop_
_entity_poly.entity_id
_entity_poly.type
_entity_poly.pdbx_seq_one_letter_code
_entity_poly.pdbx_strand_id
1 'polypeptide(L)'
;MTKLPGKPIIPFTPTVDASGDPTTCFCCGMRAVALGINHKPGDPQYLCRRCIVAIDDYKKIRALDQYELAALDGGVDAVGEWIAERGIGTELSVYDELDQRMLVKAAWEGCARRLREVLKEAPF
;
A
#
# COMPACT_ATOMS: atom_id res chain seq x y z
N MET A 1 11.42 -8.88 20.02
CA MET A 1 12.32 -8.81 18.85
C MET A 1 13.59 -8.10 19.25
N THR A 2 14.72 -8.79 19.17
CA THR A 2 16.05 -8.21 19.47
C THR A 2 16.40 -7.25 18.33
N LYS A 3 16.65 -5.97 18.64
CA LYS A 3 17.02 -4.94 17.65
C LYS A 3 18.21 -5.43 16.82
N LEU A 4 18.11 -5.33 15.48
CA LEU A 4 19.25 -5.57 14.60
C LEU A 4 20.42 -4.65 15.02
N PRO A 5 21.65 -5.16 15.11
CA PRO A 5 22.81 -4.35 15.50
C PRO A 5 23.16 -3.37 14.38
N GLY A 6 23.44 -2.12 14.76
CA GLY A 6 23.86 -1.05 13.85
C GLY A 6 22.88 0.12 13.79
N LYS A 7 23.41 1.33 13.62
CA LYS A 7 22.59 2.49 13.27
C LYS A 7 22.31 2.42 11.77
N PRO A 8 21.07 2.60 11.30
CA PRO A 8 20.81 2.65 9.87
C PRO A 8 21.59 3.82 9.26
N ILE A 9 22.16 3.63 8.07
CA ILE A 9 23.09 4.54 7.39
C ILE A 9 22.39 5.78 6.79
N ILE A 10 21.44 6.34 7.52
CA ILE A 10 20.59 7.45 7.08
C ILE A 10 21.09 8.76 7.70
N PRO A 11 21.20 9.86 6.94
CA PRO A 11 20.91 9.97 5.51
C PRO A 11 21.97 9.34 4.62
N PHE A 12 21.51 8.84 3.47
CA PHE A 12 22.40 8.54 2.35
C PHE A 12 23.01 9.85 1.86
N THR A 13 24.32 9.87 1.61
CA THR A 13 25.04 11.07 1.16
C THR A 13 25.66 10.85 -0.21
N PRO A 14 25.79 11.90 -1.04
CA PRO A 14 25.33 13.28 -0.82
C PRO A 14 23.80 13.40 -0.87
N THR A 15 23.21 14.41 -0.20
CA THR A 15 21.75 14.65 -0.19
C THR A 15 21.29 15.72 -1.18
N VAL A 16 22.21 16.61 -1.58
CA VAL A 16 22.07 17.59 -2.67
C VAL A 16 23.32 17.58 -3.55
N ASP A 17 23.20 18.03 -4.80
CA ASP A 17 24.34 18.27 -5.67
C ASP A 17 24.89 19.70 -5.56
N ALA A 18 25.88 20.04 -6.40
CA ALA A 18 26.52 21.35 -6.41
C ALA A 18 25.57 22.51 -6.78
N SER A 19 24.46 22.23 -7.45
CA SER A 19 23.42 23.19 -7.83
C SER A 19 22.31 23.29 -6.76
N GLY A 20 22.35 22.43 -5.74
CA GLY A 20 21.32 22.32 -4.71
C GLY A 20 20.20 21.36 -5.06
N ASP A 21 20.29 20.61 -6.17
CA ASP A 21 19.26 19.67 -6.58
C ASP A 21 19.30 18.40 -5.71
N PRO A 22 18.14 17.81 -5.36
CA PRO A 22 18.07 16.56 -4.62
C PRO A 22 18.80 15.42 -5.33
N THR A 23 19.62 14.69 -4.59
CA THR A 23 20.40 13.55 -5.13
C THR A 23 19.87 12.20 -4.64
N THR A 24 19.83 11.96 -3.33
CA THR A 24 19.44 10.65 -2.77
C THR A 24 18.22 10.69 -1.86
N CYS A 25 17.37 9.66 -1.95
CA CYS A 25 16.19 9.47 -1.14
C CYS A 25 16.56 9.06 0.29
N PHE A 26 16.05 9.75 1.29
CA PHE A 26 16.24 9.45 2.70
C PHE A 26 15.77 8.03 3.08
N CYS A 27 14.71 7.53 2.45
CA CYS A 27 14.14 6.23 2.79
C CYS A 27 14.90 5.05 2.16
N CYS A 28 15.31 5.17 0.90
CA CYS A 28 15.80 4.03 0.11
C CYS A 28 17.09 4.28 -0.68
N GLY A 29 17.69 5.46 -0.58
CA GLY A 29 18.94 5.82 -1.27
C GLY A 29 18.83 6.03 -2.79
N MET A 30 17.67 5.75 -3.41
CA MET A 30 17.43 6.00 -4.84
C MET A 30 17.36 7.49 -5.19
N ARG A 31 17.41 7.84 -6.48
CA ARG A 31 17.37 9.26 -6.93
C ARG A 31 16.16 10.02 -6.39
N ALA A 32 16.41 11.08 -5.62
CA ALA A 32 15.39 11.99 -5.13
C ALA A 32 14.92 12.97 -6.23
N VAL A 33 13.74 13.56 -6.06
CA VAL A 33 13.12 14.38 -7.12
C VAL A 33 12.69 15.80 -6.75
N ALA A 34 12.46 16.14 -5.47
CA ALA A 34 12.29 17.52 -4.95
C ALA A 34 11.72 17.59 -3.52
N LEU A 35 10.86 16.65 -3.12
CA LEU A 35 10.11 16.77 -1.87
C LEU A 35 10.97 16.34 -0.66
N GLY A 36 11.30 17.28 0.22
CA GLY A 36 11.91 17.03 1.53
C GLY A 36 10.84 16.95 2.61
N ILE A 37 10.96 15.99 3.53
CA ILE A 37 10.00 15.80 4.63
C ILE A 37 10.46 16.40 5.96
N ASN A 38 11.72 16.85 6.05
CA ASN A 38 12.22 17.48 7.26
C ASN A 38 11.87 18.98 7.26
N HIS A 39 11.09 19.40 8.26
CA HIS A 39 10.66 20.79 8.46
C HIS A 39 11.63 21.60 9.34
N LYS A 40 12.68 20.98 9.87
CA LYS A 40 13.68 21.62 10.73
C LYS A 40 14.92 22.04 9.94
N PRO A 41 15.67 23.06 10.39
CA PRO A 41 16.97 23.39 9.79
C PRO A 41 17.89 22.16 9.76
N GLY A 42 18.53 21.90 8.62
CA GLY A 42 19.41 20.74 8.42
C GLY A 42 19.13 20.00 7.12
N ASP A 43 19.42 18.70 7.07
CA ASP A 43 19.16 17.85 5.91
C ASP A 43 17.66 17.82 5.58
N PRO A 44 17.24 18.23 4.36
CA PRO A 44 15.84 18.24 3.95
C PRO A 44 15.16 16.85 3.92
N GLN A 45 15.93 15.76 3.92
CA GLN A 45 15.44 14.38 3.81
C GLN A 45 14.57 14.18 2.56
N TYR A 46 15.17 14.46 1.39
CA TYR A 46 14.46 14.33 0.12
C TYR A 46 14.00 12.90 -0.14
N LEU A 47 12.89 12.77 -0.87
CA LEU A 47 12.32 11.48 -1.23
C LEU A 47 12.33 11.27 -2.76
N CYS A 48 12.43 10.01 -3.16
CA CYS A 48 12.18 9.60 -4.54
C CYS A 48 10.67 9.48 -4.81
N ARG A 49 10.26 9.50 -6.08
CA ARG A 49 8.85 9.38 -6.50
C ARG A 49 8.14 8.19 -5.84
N ARG A 50 8.83 7.05 -5.71
CA ARG A 50 8.29 5.83 -5.12
C ARG A 50 7.99 5.99 -3.63
N CYS A 51 8.93 6.56 -2.88
CA CYS A 51 8.77 6.76 -1.44
C CYS A 51 7.77 7.88 -1.10
N ILE A 52 7.63 8.90 -1.96
CA ILE A 52 6.61 9.95 -1.82
C ILE A 52 5.20 9.34 -1.84
N VAL A 53 4.92 8.47 -2.83
CA VAL A 53 3.63 7.76 -2.95
C VAL A 53 3.41 6.85 -1.74
N ALA A 54 4.42 6.07 -1.35
CA ALA A 54 4.30 5.15 -0.22
C ALA A 54 3.98 5.85 1.12
N ILE A 55 4.46 7.08 1.34
CA ILE A 55 4.21 7.81 2.59
C ILE A 55 2.78 8.36 2.69
N ASP A 56 2.18 8.77 1.58
CA ASP A 56 0.77 9.21 1.54
C ASP A 56 -0.20 8.02 1.58
N ASP A 57 0.22 6.85 1.07
CA ASP A 57 -0.60 5.63 1.04
C ASP A 57 -0.81 5.00 2.42
N TYR A 58 0.10 5.17 3.39
CA TYR A 58 -0.10 4.63 4.75
C TYR A 58 -1.39 5.11 5.44
N LYS A 59 -1.96 6.26 5.04
CA LYS A 59 -3.23 6.79 5.56
C LYS A 59 -4.45 6.39 4.72
N LYS A 60 -4.27 6.09 3.43
CA LYS A 60 -5.35 5.68 2.49
C LYS A 60 -5.65 4.18 2.53
N ILE A 61 -4.71 3.34 2.95
CA ILE A 61 -4.81 1.87 3.04
C ILE A 61 -5.97 1.33 3.93
N ARG A 62 -6.76 2.19 4.60
CA ARG A 62 -7.93 1.76 5.40
C ARG A 62 -9.27 1.83 4.68
N ALA A 63 -9.36 2.50 3.52
CA ALA A 63 -10.57 2.56 2.71
C ALA A 63 -10.20 2.32 1.25
N LEU A 64 -11.03 1.55 0.53
CA LEU A 64 -10.87 1.36 -0.91
C LEU A 64 -10.94 2.70 -1.63
N ASP A 65 -10.02 2.95 -2.56
CA ASP A 65 -10.07 4.13 -3.41
C ASP A 65 -11.20 4.05 -4.46
N GLN A 66 -11.44 5.13 -5.20
CA GLN A 66 -12.52 5.18 -6.19
C GLN A 66 -12.40 4.14 -7.31
N TYR A 67 -11.17 3.73 -7.66
CA TYR A 67 -10.92 2.71 -8.68
C TYR A 67 -11.09 1.31 -8.09
N GLU A 68 -10.66 1.09 -6.85
CA GLU A 68 -10.88 -0.15 -6.10
C GLU A 68 -12.36 -0.38 -5.80
N LEU A 69 -13.13 0.68 -5.54
CA LEU A 69 -14.59 0.62 -5.42
C LEU A 69 -15.26 0.24 -6.75
N ALA A 70 -14.78 0.79 -7.87
CA ALA A 70 -15.25 0.40 -9.21
C ALA A 70 -14.87 -1.06 -9.56
N ALA A 71 -13.75 -1.55 -9.04
CA ALA A 71 -13.32 -2.93 -9.25
C ALA A 71 -14.18 -3.96 -8.50
N LEU A 72 -15.02 -3.54 -7.54
CA LEU A 72 -15.91 -4.45 -6.82
C LEU A 72 -16.93 -5.12 -7.75
N ASP A 73 -17.35 -4.46 -8.84
CA ASP A 73 -18.26 -5.05 -9.83
C ASP A 73 -17.66 -6.31 -10.45
N GLY A 74 -16.40 -6.26 -10.90
CA GLY A 74 -15.71 -7.44 -11.44
C GLY A 74 -15.46 -8.52 -10.38
N GLY A 75 -15.33 -8.14 -9.11
CA GLY A 75 -15.25 -9.10 -8.01
C GLY A 75 -16.58 -9.80 -7.73
N VAL A 76 -17.71 -9.11 -7.88
CA VAL A 76 -19.05 -9.71 -7.79
C VAL A 76 -19.26 -10.71 -8.92
N ASP A 77 -18.90 -10.36 -10.16
CA ASP A 77 -19.00 -11.27 -11.31
C ASP A 77 -18.18 -12.55 -11.08
N ALA A 78 -16.91 -12.41 -10.68
CA ALA A 78 -16.03 -13.55 -10.44
C ALA A 78 -16.50 -14.47 -9.31
N VAL A 79 -17.06 -13.92 -8.23
CA VAL A 79 -17.62 -14.73 -7.13
C VAL A 79 -18.92 -15.41 -7.58
N GLY A 80 -19.74 -14.74 -8.37
CA GLY A 80 -20.96 -15.31 -8.96
C GLY A 80 -20.65 -16.51 -9.85
N GLU A 81 -19.70 -16.37 -10.78
CA GLU A 81 -19.21 -17.47 -11.63
C GLU A 81 -18.72 -18.66 -10.78
N TRP A 82 -17.91 -18.40 -9.75
CA TRP A 82 -17.40 -19.44 -8.87
C TRP A 82 -18.49 -20.20 -8.09
N ILE A 83 -19.52 -19.48 -7.61
CA ILE A 83 -20.67 -20.09 -6.91
C ILE A 83 -21.46 -20.99 -7.87
N ALA A 84 -21.72 -20.49 -9.09
CA ALA A 84 -22.47 -21.21 -10.12
C ALA A 84 -21.74 -22.50 -10.55
N GLU A 85 -20.43 -22.44 -10.78
CA GLU A 85 -19.61 -23.62 -11.13
C GLU A 85 -19.66 -24.72 -10.06
N ARG A 86 -19.72 -24.34 -8.79
CA ARG A 86 -19.63 -25.26 -7.67
C ARG A 86 -21.00 -25.77 -7.19
N GLY A 87 -22.10 -25.19 -7.65
CA GLY A 87 -23.46 -25.59 -7.28
C GLY A 87 -23.74 -25.50 -5.78
N ILE A 88 -23.05 -24.60 -5.06
CA ILE A 88 -23.09 -24.50 -3.58
C ILE A 88 -24.39 -23.82 -3.09
N GLY A 89 -25.15 -23.21 -4.00
CA GLY A 89 -26.41 -22.55 -3.69
C GLY A 89 -26.26 -21.19 -3.00
N THR A 90 -27.32 -20.39 -3.14
CA THR A 90 -27.43 -18.95 -2.87
C THR A 90 -26.63 -18.11 -3.85
N GLU A 91 -27.23 -17.90 -5.03
CA GLU A 91 -26.79 -16.92 -6.01
C GLU A 91 -26.64 -15.55 -5.36
N LEU A 92 -25.59 -14.80 -5.69
CA LEU A 92 -25.39 -13.43 -5.19
C LEU A 92 -26.58 -12.51 -5.53
N SER A 93 -27.36 -12.88 -6.55
CA SER A 93 -28.57 -12.18 -6.98
C SER A 93 -29.68 -12.10 -5.91
N VAL A 94 -29.59 -12.83 -4.79
CA VAL A 94 -30.54 -12.68 -3.68
C VAL A 94 -30.27 -11.44 -2.82
N TYR A 95 -29.07 -10.88 -2.91
CA TYR A 95 -28.68 -9.64 -2.25
C TYR A 95 -28.92 -8.45 -3.18
N ASP A 96 -29.15 -7.26 -2.62
CA ASP A 96 -29.12 -6.04 -3.42
C ASP A 96 -27.70 -5.74 -3.91
N GLU A 97 -27.58 -4.88 -4.93
CA GLU A 97 -26.27 -4.63 -5.55
C GLU A 97 -25.26 -3.97 -4.60
N LEU A 98 -25.71 -3.27 -3.56
CA LEU A 98 -24.81 -2.68 -2.57
C LEU A 98 -24.26 -3.79 -1.67
N ASP A 99 -25.13 -4.67 -1.19
CA ASP A 99 -24.77 -5.80 -0.33
C ASP A 99 -23.85 -6.80 -1.05
N GLN A 100 -24.06 -7.05 -2.35
CA GLN A 100 -23.15 -7.86 -3.17
C GLN A 100 -21.73 -7.27 -3.17
N ARG A 101 -21.60 -5.97 -3.44
CA ARG A 101 -20.31 -5.26 -3.42
C ARG A 101 -19.69 -5.24 -2.03
N MET A 102 -20.49 -5.05 -0.98
CA MET A 102 -20.02 -5.04 0.41
C MET A 102 -19.54 -6.41 0.87
N LEU A 103 -20.16 -7.50 0.41
CA LEU A 103 -19.73 -8.87 0.66
C LEU A 103 -18.35 -9.13 0.05
N VAL A 104 -18.15 -8.78 -1.22
CA VAL A 104 -16.87 -8.92 -1.93
C VAL A 104 -15.79 -8.04 -1.28
N LYS A 105 -16.13 -6.79 -0.95
CA LYS A 105 -15.24 -5.87 -0.22
C LYS A 105 -14.78 -6.46 1.11
N ALA A 106 -15.71 -7.00 1.90
CA ALA A 106 -15.39 -7.59 3.20
C ALA A 106 -14.44 -8.79 3.07
N ALA A 107 -14.65 -9.65 2.06
CA ALA A 107 -13.78 -10.78 1.78
C ALA A 107 -12.36 -10.31 1.39
N TRP A 108 -12.25 -9.36 0.47
CA TRP A 108 -10.95 -8.79 0.05
C TRP A 108 -10.22 -8.14 1.22
N GLU A 109 -10.85 -7.21 1.94
CA GLU A 109 -10.23 -6.52 3.09
C GLU A 109 -9.79 -7.49 4.19
N GLY A 110 -10.57 -8.57 4.41
CA GLY A 110 -10.21 -9.68 5.28
C GLY A 110 -8.90 -10.36 4.88
N CYS A 111 -8.79 -10.79 3.62
CA CYS A 111 -7.58 -11.41 3.07
C CYS A 111 -6.37 -10.47 3.14
N ALA A 112 -6.52 -9.21 2.70
CA ALA A 112 -5.43 -8.25 2.69
C ALA A 112 -4.91 -7.95 4.11
N ARG A 113 -5.80 -7.84 5.09
CA ARG A 113 -5.42 -7.66 6.50
C ARG A 113 -4.67 -8.88 7.03
N ARG A 114 -5.16 -10.10 6.78
CA ARG A 114 -4.49 -11.32 7.24
C ARG A 114 -3.13 -11.53 6.58
N LEU A 115 -2.99 -11.21 5.29
CA LEU A 115 -1.72 -11.28 4.57
C LEU A 115 -0.63 -10.47 5.28
N ARG A 116 -0.95 -9.26 5.76
CA ARG A 116 0.00 -8.42 6.51
C ARG A 116 0.44 -9.04 7.82
N GLU A 117 -0.46 -9.72 8.52
CA GLU A 117 -0.11 -10.44 9.75
C GLU A 117 0.79 -11.63 9.44
N VAL A 118 0.48 -12.41 8.40
CA VAL A 118 1.30 -13.56 7.97
C VAL A 118 2.69 -13.12 7.50
N LEU A 119 2.79 -12.00 6.79
CA LEU A 119 4.08 -11.44 6.35
C LEU A 119 5.01 -11.05 7.50
N LYS A 120 4.50 -10.81 8.71
CA LYS A 120 5.34 -10.55 9.90
C LYS A 120 6.05 -11.80 10.40
N GLU A 121 5.49 -12.97 10.09
CA GLU A 121 6.05 -14.28 10.44
C GLU A 121 6.88 -14.88 9.29
N ALA A 122 6.97 -14.17 8.16
CA ALA A 122 7.68 -14.64 6.98
C ALA A 122 9.21 -14.63 7.21
N PRO A 123 9.95 -15.63 6.70
CA PRO A 123 11.37 -15.83 6.98
C PRO A 123 12.31 -14.95 6.13
N PHE A 124 11.80 -13.92 5.44
CA PHE A 124 12.57 -13.05 4.55
C PHE A 124 12.65 -11.60 5.05
#